data_AF-E2A4I6-F1
#
_entry.id   AF-E2A4I6-F1
#
_cell.length_a   1.000
_cell.length_b   1.000
_cell.length_c   1.000
_cell.angle_alpha   90.00
_cell.angle_beta   90.00
_cell.angle_gamma   90.00
#
_symmetry.space_group_name_H-M   'P 1'
#
loop_
_entity.id
_entity.type
_entity.pdbx_description
1 polymer ?
#
loop_
_entity_poly.entity_id
_entity_poly.type
_entity_poly.pdbx_seq_one_letter_code
_entity_poly.pdbx_strand_id
1 'polypeptide(L)' 'SEKSDLMPMDFFMWSLLKNKVYQKMPENAEILKNRIYIACAKI' A
#
# COMPACT_ATOMS: atom_id res chain seq x y z
N SER A 1 -23.00 -12.16 -5.12
CA SER A 1 -22.38 -12.50 -3.84
C SER A 1 -20.94 -12.01 -3.91
N GLU A 2 -20.72 -10.77 -3.47
CA GLU A 2 -19.39 -10.15 -3.50
C GLU A 2 -18.52 -10.80 -2.44
N LYS A 3 -17.65 -11.71 -2.89
CA LYS A 3 -16.61 -12.28 -2.04
C LYS A 3 -15.58 -11.18 -1.83
N SER A 4 -15.78 -10.34 -0.79
CA SER A 4 -14.70 -9.58 -0.17
C SER A 4 -13.75 -10.56 0.51
N ASP A 5 -13.10 -11.41 -0.28
CA ASP A 5 -11.94 -12.15 0.16
C ASP A 5 -10.77 -11.19 0.10
N LEU A 6 -10.74 -10.25 1.04
CA LEU A 6 -9.46 -9.77 1.52
C LEU A 6 -8.85 -10.99 2.21
N MET A 7 -8.09 -11.77 1.46
CA MET A 7 -7.31 -12.86 2.00
C MET A 7 -6.46 -12.26 3.13
N PRO A 8 -6.14 -13.02 4.20
CA PRO A 8 -5.22 -12.53 5.24
C PRO A 8 -3.92 -11.94 4.65
N MET A 9 -3.50 -12.46 3.49
CA MET A 9 -2.42 -11.92 2.68
C MET A 9 -2.66 -10.49 2.17
N ASP A 10 -3.86 -10.16 1.70
CA ASP A 10 -4.21 -8.80 1.26
C ASP A 10 -4.17 -7.80 2.40
N PHE A 11 -4.68 -8.19 3.58
CA PHE A 11 -4.58 -7.37 4.79
C PHE A 11 -3.13 -7.13 5.22
N PHE A 12 -2.30 -8.17 5.14
CA PHE A 12 -0.88 -8.08 5.46
C PHE A 12 -0.14 -7.18 4.46
N MET A 13 -0.33 -7.40 3.16
CA MET A 13 0.28 -6.60 2.10
C MET A 13 -0.14 -5.13 2.19
N TRP A 14 -1.43 -4.86 2.42
CA TRP A 14 -1.93 -3.51 2.60
C TRP A 14 -1.34 -2.83 3.85
N SER A 15 -1.21 -3.57 4.96
CA SER A 15 -0.57 -3.05 6.17
C SER A 15 0.91 -2.76 5.96
N LEU A 16 1.64 -3.63 5.25
CA LEU A 16 3.04 -3.43 4.89
C LEU A 16 3.22 -2.22 3.98
N LEU A 17 2.39 -2.09 2.93
CA LEU A 17 2.42 -0.97 1.99
C LEU A 17 2.11 0.34 2.69
N LYS A 18 1.07 0.40 3.52
CA LYS A 18 0.75 1.59 4.32
C LYS A 18 1.92 1.98 5.20
N ASN A 19 2.51 1.03 5.92
CA ASN A 19 3.66 1.30 6.76
C ASN A 19 4.82 1.88 5.95
N LYS A 20 5.17 1.31 4.78
CA LYS A 20 6.23 1.83 3.91
C LYS A 20 5.94 3.23 3.34
N VAL A 21 4.72 3.44 2.85
CA VAL A 21 4.32 4.67 2.14
C VAL A 21 4.12 5.86 3.09
N TYR A 22 3.58 5.59 4.28
CA TYR A 22 3.26 6.59 5.29
C TYR A 22 4.32 6.71 6.40
N GLN A 23 5.51 6.09 6.29
CA GLN A 23 6.63 6.38 7.21
C GLN A 23 6.93 7.90 7.30
N LYS A 24 6.77 8.59 6.18
CA LYS A 24 6.72 10.06 6.09
C LYS A 24 5.40 10.42 5.43
N MET A 25 4.65 11.39 5.96
CA MET A 25 3.45 11.87 5.28
C MET A 25 3.81 12.38 3.87
N PRO A 26 3.18 11.88 2.81
CA PRO A 26 3.42 12.37 1.46
C PRO A 26 2.91 13.80 1.34
N GLU A 27 3.69 14.65 0.66
CA GLU A 27 3.41 16.09 0.55
C GLU A 27 2.27 16.37 -0.45
N ASN A 28 2.05 15.46 -1.40
CA ASN A 28 0.96 15.52 -2.35
C ASN A 28 0.61 14.14 -2.91
N ALA A 29 -0.47 14.08 -3.70
CA ALA A 29 -0.98 12.84 -4.29
C ALA A 29 -0.02 12.19 -5.30
N GLU A 30 0.81 12.96 -6.00
CA GLU A 30 1.78 12.44 -6.96
C GLU A 30 2.91 11.69 -6.24
N ILE A 31 3.45 12.28 -5.18
CA ILE A 31 4.46 11.65 -4.32
C ILE A 31 3.88 10.37 -3.69
N LEU A 32 2.62 10.40 -3.24
CA LEU A 32 1.94 9.22 -2.72
C LEU A 32 1.88 8.08 -3.76
N LYS A 33 1.43 8.39 -5.00
CA LYS A 33 1.37 7.41 -6.09
C LYS A 33 2.73 6.81 -6.41
N ASN A 34 3.76 7.65 -6.50
CA ASN A 34 5.11 7.20 -6.82
C ASN A 34 5.68 6.29 -5.72
N ARG A 35 5.42 6.61 -4.44
CA ARG A 35 5.81 5.75 -3.31
C ARG A 35 5.09 4.42 -3.31
N ILE A 36 3.79 4.38 -3.62
CA ILE A 36 3.05 3.12 -3.75
C ILE A 36 3.67 2.26 -4.85
N TYR A 37 3.92 2.83 -6.03
CA TYR A 37 4.53 2.12 -7.15
C TYR A 37 5.90 1.51 -6.78
N ILE A 38 6.79 2.32 -6.19
CA ILE A 38 8.12 1.86 -5.75
C ILE A 38 7.99 0.80 -4.64
N ALA A 39 7.06 0.95 -3.71
CA ALA A 39 6.87 -0.01 -2.62
C ALA A 39 6.37 -1.36 -3.14
N CYS A 40 5.46 -1.38 -4.12
CA CYS A 40 5.00 -2.60 -4.78
C CYS A 40 6.12 -3.28 -5.58
N ALA A 41 6.98 -2.52 -6.26
CA ALA A 41 8.11 -3.08 -7.01
C ALA A 41 9.22 -3.69 -6.13
N LYS A 42 9.18 -3.45 -4.82
CA LYS A 42 10.15 -3.94 -3.81
C LYS A 42 9.58 -5.05 -2.92
N ILE A 43 8.39 -5.56 -3.24
CA ILE A 43 7.75 -6.71 -2.60
C ILE A 43 7.84 -7.86 -3.59
#